data_AF-V3ZWZ8-F1
#
_entry.id   AF-V3ZWZ8-F1
#
_cell.length_a   1.000
_cell.length_b   1.000
_cell.length_c   1.000
_cell.angle_alpha   90.00
_cell.angle_beta   90.00
_cell.angle_gamma   90.00
#
_symmetry.space_group_name_H-M   'P 1'
#
loop_
_entity.id
_entity.type
_entity.pdbx_description
1 polymer ?
#
loop_
_entity_poly.entity_id
_entity_poly.type
_entity_poly.pdbx_seq_one_letter_code
_entity_poly.pdbx_strand_id
1 'polypeptide(L)'
;FICDAPARAFVKQVKGHNAYHGCEKCSQNVVWKDKVTFPRTKSGFRNDESFVDLANPDHHSVSCVISPLLHLCMGMVSQFVGSDAFSSSRRDGCR
;
A
#
# COMPACT_ATOMS: atom_id res chain seq x y z
N PHE A 1 -7.65 8.65 -7.41
CA PHE A 1 -8.49 8.71 -6.20
C PHE A 1 -7.78 9.43 -5.08
N ILE A 2 -8.45 10.41 -4.47
CA ILE A 2 -7.97 11.12 -3.28
C ILE A 2 -8.90 10.70 -2.14
N CYS A 3 -8.37 9.93 -1.21
CA CYS A 3 -9.05 9.54 0.02
C CYS A 3 -8.00 9.24 1.08
N ASP A 4 -8.40 9.24 2.36
CA ASP A 4 -7.51 8.98 3.48
C ASP A 4 -7.03 7.51 3.52
N ALA A 5 -6.05 7.21 4.37
CA ALA A 5 -5.46 5.87 4.43
C ALA A 5 -6.47 4.76 4.78
N PRO A 6 -7.39 4.95 5.75
CA PRO A 6 -8.44 3.96 6.02
C PRO A 6 -9.36 3.69 4.83
N ALA A 7 -9.83 4.72 4.13
CA ALA A 7 -10.71 4.53 2.97
C ALA A 7 -9.97 3.84 1.81
N ARG A 8 -8.70 4.17 1.55
CA ARG A 8 -7.89 3.47 0.55
C ARG A 8 -7.74 1.99 0.90
N ALA A 9 -7.42 1.68 2.16
CA ALA A 9 -7.27 0.30 2.61
C ALA A 9 -8.57 -0.50 2.42
N PHE A 10 -9.70 0.10 2.77
CA PHE A 10 -11.02 -0.50 2.58
C PHE A 10 -11.34 -0.75 1.11
N VAL A 11 -11.19 0.26 0.25
CA VAL A 11 -11.51 0.13 -1.18
C VAL A 11 -10.62 -0.91 -1.87
N LYS A 12 -9.33 -0.93 -1.54
CA LYS A 12 -8.37 -1.88 -2.10
C LYS A 12 -8.44 -3.28 -1.48
N GLN A 13 -9.19 -3.45 -0.38
CA GLN A 13 -9.21 -4.68 0.41
C GLN A 13 -7.80 -5.11 0.88
N VAL A 14 -7.03 -4.15 1.38
CA VAL A 14 -5.69 -4.38 1.96
C VAL A 14 -5.67 -4.07 3.44
N LYS A 15 -4.64 -4.57 4.13
CA LYS A 15 -4.40 -4.23 5.53
C LYS A 15 -4.17 -2.73 5.70
N GLY A 16 -4.68 -2.19 6.81
CA GLY A 16 -4.54 -0.77 7.13
C GLY A 16 -3.08 -0.35 7.35
N HIS A 17 -2.83 0.96 7.29
CA HIS A 17 -1.50 1.58 7.43
C HIS A 17 -0.72 1.15 8.70
N ASN A 18 -1.42 0.78 9.77
CA ASN A 18 -0.80 0.36 11.03
C ASN A 18 -0.50 -1.15 11.12
N ALA A 19 -0.84 -1.91 10.08
CA ALA A 19 -0.59 -3.34 10.05
C ALA A 19 0.89 -3.67 9.81
N TYR A 20 1.30 -4.88 10.18
CA TYR A 20 2.69 -5.33 10.03
C TYR A 20 3.19 -5.23 8.59
N HIS A 21 2.34 -5.50 7.60
CA HIS A 21 2.59 -5.29 6.17
C HIS A 21 1.68 -4.19 5.59
N GLY A 22 1.54 -3.06 6.29
CA GLY A 22 0.54 -2.02 5.99
C GLY A 22 0.97 -0.91 5.02
N CYS A 23 2.26 -0.68 4.75
CA CYS A 23 2.69 0.40 3.83
C CYS A 23 2.09 0.10 2.44
N GLU A 24 1.41 1.06 1.81
CA GLU A 24 0.79 0.87 0.47
C GLU A 24 1.82 0.97 -0.66
N LYS A 25 2.95 1.66 -0.42
CA LYS A 25 3.95 2.00 -1.45
C LYS A 25 4.99 0.91 -1.68
N CYS A 26 5.40 0.20 -0.62
CA CYS A 26 6.50 -0.74 -0.69
C CYS A 26 6.35 -1.94 0.24
N SER A 27 6.96 -3.05 -0.15
CA SER A 27 6.89 -4.34 0.53
C SER A 27 7.89 -4.39 1.69
N GLN A 28 7.63 -3.61 2.72
CA GLN A 28 8.38 -3.61 3.97
C GLN A 28 7.46 -3.83 5.17
N ASN A 29 8.07 -4.23 6.27
CA ASN A 29 7.36 -4.46 7.52
C ASN A 29 7.47 -3.23 8.41
N VAL A 30 6.49 -3.05 9.29
CA VAL A 30 6.55 -2.01 10.32
C VAL A 30 7.68 -2.30 11.32
N VAL A 31 8.29 -1.23 11.81
CA VAL A 31 9.12 -1.23 13.01
C VAL A 31 8.47 -0.32 14.05
N TRP A 32 8.32 -0.83 15.27
CA TRP A 32 7.84 -0.04 16.41
C TRP A 32 9.00 0.71 17.06
N LYS A 33 8.95 2.05 17.02
CA LYS A 33 9.87 2.97 17.70
C LYS A 33 9.06 4.12 18.27
N ASP A 34 8.39 3.90 19.41
CA ASP A 34 7.36 4.77 20.03
C ASP A 34 6.09 4.98 19.19
N LYS A 35 6.18 4.70 17.90
CA LYS A 35 5.10 4.67 16.91
C LYS A 35 5.41 3.61 15.84
N VAL A 36 4.40 3.28 15.05
CA VAL A 36 4.50 2.53 13.80
C VAL A 36 5.34 3.34 12.80
N THR A 37 6.44 2.76 12.29
CA THR A 37 7.29 3.38 11.27
C THR A 37 7.67 2.39 10.17
N PHE A 38 7.98 2.90 8.98
CA PHE A 38 8.45 2.12 7.82
C PHE A 38 9.88 2.51 7.41
N PRO A 39 10.89 2.28 8.28
CA PRO A 39 12.21 2.90 8.16
C PRO A 39 13.05 2.43 6.96
N ARG A 40 12.62 1.41 6.22
CA ARG A 40 13.43 0.83 5.14
C ARG A 40 13.39 1.73 3.90
N THR A 41 14.55 2.27 3.55
CA THR A 41 14.73 3.10 2.34
C THR A 41 14.90 2.26 1.07
N LYS A 42 15.47 1.06 1.19
CA LYS A 42 15.64 0.09 0.09
C LYS A 42 14.64 -1.04 0.22
N SER A 43 13.42 -0.83 -0.25
CA SER A 43 12.38 -1.88 -0.33
C SER A 43 11.77 -1.93 -1.72
N GLY A 44 11.29 -3.10 -2.14
CA GLY A 44 10.61 -3.25 -3.42
C GLY A 44 9.32 -2.42 -3.42
N PHE A 45 9.11 -1.63 -4.47
CA PHE A 45 7.87 -0.88 -4.66
C PHE A 45 6.77 -1.81 -5.12
N ARG A 46 5.54 -1.52 -4.69
CA ARG A 46 4.36 -2.15 -5.29
C ARG A 46 4.06 -1.50 -6.63
N ASN A 47 3.55 -2.30 -7.55
CA ASN A 47 3.04 -1.87 -8.83
C ASN A 47 1.68 -2.53 -9.07
N ASP A 48 0.96 -2.08 -10.10
CA ASP A 48 -0.39 -2.59 -10.38
C ASP A 48 -0.38 -4.10 -10.74
N GLU A 49 0.63 -4.57 -11.47
CA GLU A 49 0.79 -5.98 -11.86
C GLU A 49 0.93 -6.91 -10.64
N SER A 50 1.90 -6.62 -9.75
CA SER A 50 2.14 -7.36 -8.52
C SER A 50 0.93 -7.36 -7.56
N PHE A 51 0.09 -6.33 -7.65
CA PHE A 51 -1.14 -6.23 -6.87
C PHE A 51 -2.22 -7.18 -7.42
N VAL A 52 -2.41 -7.21 -8.73
CA VAL A 52 -3.32 -8.14 -9.42
C VAL A 52 -2.91 -9.59 -9.16
N ASP A 53 -1.61 -9.88 -9.22
CA ASP A 53 -1.06 -11.22 -9.01
C ASP A 53 -1.04 -11.65 -7.53
N LEU A 54 -1.52 -10.81 -6.60
CA LEU A 54 -1.51 -11.05 -5.16
C LEU A 54 -0.11 -11.42 -4.62
N ALA A 55 0.96 -10.91 -5.23
CA ALA A 55 2.35 -11.27 -4.93
C ALA A 55 2.78 -10.97 -3.47
N ASN A 56 1.99 -10.19 -2.73
CA ASN A 56 2.16 -9.94 -1.31
C ASN A 56 0.89 -10.36 -0.54
N PRO A 57 0.68 -11.66 -0.27
CA PRO A 57 -0.54 -12.14 0.39
C PRO A 57 -0.71 -11.50 1.77
N ASP A 58 0.38 -11.26 2.49
CA ASP A 58 0.34 -10.62 3.81
C ASP A 58 -0.06 -9.15 3.79
N HIS A 59 -0.06 -8.48 2.63
CA HIS A 59 -0.55 -7.11 2.49
C HIS A 59 -2.07 -7.07 2.27
N HIS A 60 -2.61 -8.09 1.63
CA HIS A 60 -4.04 -8.21 1.36
C HIS A 60 -4.80 -8.57 2.65
N SER A 61 -6.07 -8.18 2.69
CA SER A 61 -6.95 -8.61 3.78
C SER A 61 -7.13 -10.14 3.71
N VAL A 62 -7.24 -10.78 4.88
CA VAL A 62 -7.33 -12.24 5.01
C VAL A 62 -8.59 -12.82 4.37
N SER A 63 -9.60 -11.97 4.17
CA SER A 63 -10.74 -12.30 3.34
C SER A 63 -10.30 -12.17 1.88
N CYS A 64 -10.28 -13.25 1.12
CA CYS A 64 -10.01 -13.30 -0.33
C CYS A 64 -11.05 -12.52 -1.18
N VAL A 65 -11.62 -11.44 -0.66
CA VAL A 65 -12.44 -10.49 -1.40
C VAL A 65 -11.48 -9.61 -2.18
N ILE A 66 -11.30 -9.97 -3.44
CA ILE A 66 -10.65 -9.11 -4.42
C ILE A 66 -11.47 -7.82 -4.49
N SER A 67 -10.80 -6.67 -4.42
CA SER A 67 -11.47 -5.38 -4.58
C SER A 67 -12.35 -5.39 -5.83
N PRO A 68 -13.63 -4.99 -5.76
CA PRO A 68 -14.50 -4.91 -6.94
C PRO A 68 -13.92 -4.06 -8.06
N LEU A 69 -13.02 -3.13 -7.73
CA LEU A 69 -12.33 -2.27 -8.67
C LEU A 69 -11.35 -3.01 -9.59
N LEU A 70 -10.89 -4.20 -9.20
CA LEU A 70 -10.04 -5.02 -10.06
C LEU A 70 -10.78 -5.47 -11.33
N HIS A 71 -12.10 -5.69 -11.24
CA HIS A 71 -12.95 -6.00 -12.40
C HIS A 71 -13.15 -4.82 -13.36
N LEU A 72 -12.81 -3.60 -12.93
CA LEU A 72 -12.94 -2.38 -13.72
C LEU A 72 -11.62 -1.97 -14.39
N CYS A 73 -10.60 -2.85 -14.37
CA CYS A 73 -9.27 -2.59 -14.95
C CYS A 73 -8.61 -1.31 -14.41
N MET A 74 -8.82 -1.00 -13.12
CA MET A 74 -8.24 0.18 -12.49
C MET A 74 -6.91 -0.13 -11.80
N GLY A 75 -5.97 0.81 -11.88
CA GLY A 75 -4.66 0.71 -11.24
C GLY A 75 -4.76 0.89 -9.72
N MET A 76 -4.68 -0.21 -8.97
CA MET A 76 -4.83 -0.24 -7.51
C MET A 76 -3.66 0.40 -6.75
N VAL A 77 -2.52 0.59 -7.42
CA VAL A 77 -1.34 1.29 -6.90
C VAL A 77 -1.19 2.65 -7.56
N SER A 78 -1.22 2.72 -8.90
CA SER A 78 -0.93 3.96 -9.64
C SER A 78 -2.03 5.02 -9.52
N GLN A 79 -3.30 4.64 -9.39
CA GLN A 79 -4.42 5.60 -9.38
C GLN A 79 -4.78 6.12 -7.98
N PHE A 80 -4.24 5.53 -6.92
CA PHE A 80 -4.48 5.95 -5.54
C PHE A 80 -3.32 6.80 -5.04
N VAL A 81 -3.40 8.09 -5.29
CA VAL A 81 -2.41 9.07 -4.81
C VAL A 81 -2.63 9.28 -3.31
N GLY A 82 -1.64 8.90 -2.49
CA GLY A 82 -1.57 9.36 -1.11
C GLY A 82 -1.31 10.86 -1.06
N SER A 83 -1.71 11.53 0.03
CA SER A 83 -1.46 12.96 0.29
C SER A 83 0.02 13.35 0.15
N ASP A 84 0.93 12.39 0.24
CA ASP A 84 2.33 12.58 -0.11
C ASP A 84 2.48 12.24 -1.60
N ALA A 85 1.99 13.17 -2.40
CA ALA A 85 2.09 13.14 -3.85
C ALA A 85 3.54 12.85 -4.26
N PHE A 86 3.65 12.07 -5.33
CA PHE A 86 4.80 11.77 -6.15
C PHE A 86 5.77 12.96 -6.30
N SER A 87 6.57 13.24 -5.28
CA SER A 87 7.74 14.10 -5.41
C SER A 87 8.91 13.18 -5.68
N SER A 88 9.34 13.18 -6.94
CA SER A 88 10.58 12.58 -7.44
C SER A 88 11.85 13.07 -6.73
N SER A 89 11.73 13.82 -5.63
CA SER A 89 12.82 14.46 -4.89
C SER A 89 13.03 13.94 -3.46
N ARG A 90 12.22 13.02 -2.93
CA ARG A 90 12.50 12.39 -1.62
C ARG A 90 12.55 10.86 -1.73
N ARG A 91 13.72 10.37 -2.14
CA ARG A 91 14.10 8.94 -2.18
C ARG A 91 14.35 8.32 -0.80
N ASP A 92 13.93 8.98 0.28
CA ASP A 92 14.30 8.64 1.65
C ASP A 92 13.09 8.14 2.45
N GLY A 93 12.60 6.94 2.10
CA GLY A 93 11.75 6.10 2.96
C GLY A 93 10.22 6.27 2.87
N CYS A 94 9.48 5.16 3.03
CA CYS A 94 8.05 5.17 3.41
C CYS A 94 8.02 5.71 4.85
N ARG A 95 7.26 6.78 5.13
CA ARG A 95 7.36 7.47 6.42
C ARG A 95 6.76 6.66 7.57
#